data_AF-A0AAP9DVV6-F1
#
_entry.id   AF-A0AAP9DVV6-F1
#
_cell.length_a   1.000
_cell.length_b   1.000
_cell.length_c   1.000
_cell.angle_alpha   90.00
_cell.angle_beta   90.00
_cell.angle_gamma   90.00
#
_symmetry.space_group_name_H-M   'P 1'
#
loop_
_entity.id
_entity.type
_entity.pdbx_description
1 polymer ?
#
loop_
_entity_poly.entity_id
_entity_poly.type
_entity_poly.pdbx_seq_one_letter_code
_entity_poly.pdbx_strand_id
1 'polypeptide(L)'
;MKNLSKALLCSIAVFGLLAGSVSAESLKQKSVSNDISVMAGVTYRDLKVSHSVMLLGTSFKLVSGADVVSLSPNGLVTGRSPGDAIIYAYKNGSLYWKHYIRVID
;
A
#
# COMPACT_ATOMS: atom_id res chain seq x y z
N MET A 1 5.31 40.07 -40.14
CA MET A 1 6.76 40.09 -39.82
C MET A 1 6.97 41.12 -38.72
N LYS A 2 7.31 40.70 -37.50
CA LYS A 2 7.53 41.59 -36.35
C LYS A 2 8.89 41.28 -35.72
N ASN A 3 9.83 42.11 -36.13
CA ASN A 3 11.16 42.47 -35.64
C ASN A 3 11.64 41.81 -34.34
N LEU A 4 12.70 40.99 -34.47
CA LEU A 4 13.69 40.72 -33.44
C LEU A 4 14.40 42.04 -33.07
N SER A 5 14.47 42.36 -31.78
CA SER A 5 15.47 43.30 -31.29
C SER A 5 16.24 42.69 -30.14
N LYS A 6 17.55 42.72 -30.31
CA LYS A 6 18.62 42.18 -29.47
C LYS A 6 18.64 42.90 -28.13
N ALA A 7 18.71 42.15 -27.03
CA ALA A 7 19.21 42.66 -25.76
C ALA A 7 20.05 41.56 -25.12
N LEU A 8 21.34 41.57 -25.46
CA LEU A 8 22.37 40.78 -24.83
C LEU A 8 22.98 41.69 -23.76
N LEU A 9 22.66 41.45 -22.49
CA LEU A 9 23.32 42.14 -21.38
C LEU A 9 23.94 41.09 -20.47
N CYS A 10 25.28 41.04 -20.52
CA CYS A 10 26.14 40.30 -19.64
C CYS A 10 25.96 40.79 -18.19
N SER A 11 25.65 39.88 -17.27
CA SER A 11 25.87 40.12 -15.85
C SER A 11 26.85 39.08 -15.32
N ILE A 12 27.97 39.61 -14.88
CA ILE A 12 29.18 38.96 -14.39
C ILE A 12 28.82 38.08 -13.18
N ALA A 13 29.12 36.78 -13.27
CA ALA A 13 29.15 35.91 -12.11
C ALA A 13 30.34 36.30 -11.23
N VAL A 14 30.08 37.04 -10.14
CA VAL A 14 31.07 37.31 -9.11
C VAL A 14 31.36 36.01 -8.37
N PHE A 15 32.55 35.47 -8.59
CA PHE A 15 33.16 34.45 -7.76
C PHE A 15 33.50 35.04 -6.38
N GLY A 16 32.55 34.96 -5.46
CA GLY A 16 32.79 35.15 -4.04
C GLY A 16 33.18 33.83 -3.39
N LEU A 17 34.47 33.51 -3.40
CA LEU A 17 35.07 32.51 -2.52
C LEU A 17 35.00 33.02 -1.07
N LEU A 18 33.90 32.75 -0.36
CA LEU A 18 33.95 32.66 1.10
C LEU A 18 34.05 31.18 1.49
N ALA A 19 35.29 30.76 1.67
CA ALA A 19 35.62 29.56 2.42
C ALA A 19 35.21 29.77 3.88
N GLY A 20 34.07 29.19 4.25
CA GLY A 20 33.64 29.02 5.63
C GLY A 20 33.05 27.62 5.74
N SER A 21 33.89 26.63 6.02
CA SER A 21 33.46 25.27 6.29
C SER A 21 32.75 25.24 7.64
N VAL A 22 31.45 25.47 7.66
CA VAL A 22 30.60 25.00 8.76
C VAL A 22 30.47 23.49 8.60
N SER A 23 31.20 22.75 9.44
CA SER A 23 30.99 21.33 9.64
C SER A 23 29.58 21.15 10.21
N ALA A 24 28.60 20.96 9.34
CA ALA A 24 27.33 20.41 9.75
C ALA A 24 27.58 18.94 10.09
N GLU A 25 27.78 18.64 11.38
CA GLU A 25 27.51 17.29 11.86
C GLU A 25 26.05 17.01 11.52
N SER A 26 25.86 16.23 10.46
CA SER A 26 24.57 15.66 10.12
C SER A 26 24.15 14.84 11.33
N LEU A 27 23.30 15.42 12.17
CA LEU A 27 22.55 14.70 13.17
C LEU A 27 21.88 13.57 12.40
N LYS A 28 22.42 12.35 12.55
CA LYS A 28 21.73 11.13 12.19
C LYS A 28 20.44 11.16 13.00
N GLN A 29 19.40 11.74 12.43
CA GLN A 29 18.05 11.55 12.88
C GLN A 29 17.81 10.05 12.68
N LYS A 30 18.08 9.30 13.75
CA LYS A 30 17.62 7.94 13.92
C LYS A 30 16.11 8.06 13.80
N SER A 31 15.61 7.82 12.60
CA SER A 31 14.20 7.55 12.38
C SER A 31 13.88 6.43 13.36
N VAL A 32 13.24 6.78 14.46
CA VAL A 32 12.57 5.81 15.30
C VAL A 32 11.43 5.33 14.41
N SER A 33 11.69 4.27 13.65
CA SER A 33 10.64 3.42 13.14
C SER A 33 9.89 2.98 14.39
N ASN A 34 8.78 3.65 14.67
CA ASN A 34 7.74 3.08 15.48
C ASN A 34 7.23 1.88 14.67
N ASP A 35 7.93 0.76 14.75
CA ASP A 35 7.39 -0.55 14.41
C ASP A 35 6.31 -0.85 15.46
N ILE A 36 5.19 -0.12 15.33
CA ILE A 36 3.91 -0.58 15.84
C ILE A 36 3.67 -1.84 15.01
N SER A 37 4.01 -2.98 15.59
CA SER A 37 3.66 -4.27 15.04
C SER A 37 2.13 -4.32 15.05
N VAL A 38 1.51 -3.83 13.98
CA VAL A 38 0.06 -3.87 13.80
C VAL A 38 -0.26 -5.35 13.66
N MET A 39 -0.61 -5.98 14.78
CA MET A 39 -1.11 -7.34 14.78
C MET A 39 -2.40 -7.34 13.96
N ALA A 40 -2.33 -7.88 12.75
CA ALA A 40 -3.48 -8.02 11.89
C ALA A 40 -4.52 -8.92 12.60
N GLY A 41 -5.79 -8.50 12.57
CA GLY A 41 -6.86 -9.30 13.14
C GLY A 41 -7.09 -10.60 12.37
N VAL A 42 -7.79 -11.54 13.00
CA VAL A 42 -8.10 -12.84 12.42
C VAL A 42 -9.59 -13.14 12.56
N THR A 43 -10.19 -13.72 11.52
CA THR A 43 -11.54 -14.29 11.59
C THR A 43 -11.59 -15.64 10.91
N TYR A 44 -12.30 -16.57 11.53
CA TYR A 44 -12.71 -17.84 10.97
C TYR A 44 -14.21 -17.78 10.68
N ARG A 45 -14.63 -18.24 9.51
CA ARG A 45 -16.02 -18.18 9.09
C ARG A 45 -16.36 -19.34 8.17
N ASP A 46 -17.55 -19.89 8.37
CA ASP A 46 -18.19 -20.76 7.38
C ASP A 46 -18.98 -19.94 6.36
N LEU A 47 -18.88 -20.33 5.09
CA LEU A 47 -19.61 -19.76 3.96
C LEU A 47 -20.26 -20.91 3.19
N LYS A 48 -21.52 -20.77 2.78
CA LYS A 48 -22.15 -21.79 1.94
C LYS A 48 -21.75 -21.67 0.47
N VAL A 49 -21.78 -22.77 -0.28
CA VAL A 49 -21.69 -22.73 -1.75
C VAL A 49 -22.76 -21.78 -2.31
N SER A 50 -22.38 -21.00 -3.33
CA SER A 50 -23.20 -19.96 -3.96
C SER A 50 -23.63 -18.80 -3.05
N HIS A 51 -23.19 -18.75 -1.80
CA HIS A 51 -23.42 -17.62 -0.90
C HIS A 51 -22.23 -16.66 -0.94
N SER A 52 -22.50 -15.41 -0.57
CA SER A 52 -21.49 -14.37 -0.56
C SER A 52 -21.42 -13.61 0.77
N VAL A 53 -20.22 -13.12 1.09
CA VAL A 53 -19.97 -12.26 2.25
C VAL A 53 -19.11 -11.08 1.81
N MET A 54 -19.38 -9.91 2.38
CA MET A 54 -18.56 -8.70 2.18
C MET A 54 -17.47 -8.64 3.24
N LEU A 55 -16.22 -8.47 2.80
CA LEU A 55 -15.08 -8.20 3.69
C LEU A 55 -14.79 -6.70 3.76
N LEU A 56 -14.21 -6.26 4.88
CA LEU A 56 -13.82 -4.85 5.07
C LEU A 56 -12.32 -4.67 4.81
N GLY A 57 -11.98 -3.71 3.95
CA GLY A 57 -10.61 -3.39 3.55
C GLY A 57 -10.60 -2.40 2.38
N THR A 58 -9.44 -1.83 2.09
CA THR A 58 -9.21 -1.01 0.89
C THR A 58 -8.74 -1.85 -0.30
N SER A 59 -8.11 -2.99 -0.04
CA SER A 59 -7.70 -3.95 -1.06
C SER A 59 -7.61 -5.36 -0.49
N PHE A 60 -7.69 -6.37 -1.35
CA PHE A 60 -7.79 -7.77 -0.96
C PHE A 60 -6.86 -8.65 -1.78
N LYS A 61 -6.36 -9.71 -1.15
CA LYS A 61 -5.53 -10.73 -1.81
C LYS A 61 -6.04 -12.11 -1.43
N LEU A 62 -6.41 -12.91 -2.41
CA LEU A 62 -6.64 -14.34 -2.23
C LEU A 62 -5.29 -15.02 -2.11
N VAL A 63 -5.02 -15.61 -0.94
CA VAL A 63 -3.75 -16.27 -0.62
C VAL A 63 -3.81 -17.75 -0.98
N SER A 64 -4.96 -18.40 -0.77
CA SER A 64 -5.23 -19.79 -1.14
C SER A 64 -6.73 -20.02 -1.40
N GLY A 65 -7.07 -21.09 -2.11
CA GLY A 65 -8.47 -21.50 -2.37
C GLY A 65 -9.12 -20.80 -3.58
N ALA A 66 -8.38 -20.62 -4.68
CA ALA A 66 -8.92 -20.02 -5.92
C ALA A 66 -9.98 -20.87 -6.64
N ASP A 67 -9.98 -22.16 -6.37
CA ASP A 67 -11.01 -23.14 -6.74
C ASP A 67 -12.20 -23.12 -5.77
N VAL A 68 -11.97 -22.81 -4.49
CA VAL A 68 -12.97 -22.81 -3.41
C VAL A 68 -13.82 -21.55 -3.38
N VAL A 69 -13.24 -20.37 -3.63
CA VAL A 69 -13.95 -19.08 -3.60
C VAL A 69 -13.60 -18.18 -4.80
N SER A 70 -14.50 -17.28 -5.17
CA SER A 70 -14.14 -16.08 -5.92
C SER A 70 -14.05 -14.87 -5.01
N LEU A 71 -13.06 -14.02 -5.25
CA LEU A 71 -12.86 -12.75 -4.56
C LEU A 71 -12.91 -11.61 -5.58
N SER A 72 -13.89 -10.71 -5.41
CA SER A 72 -13.98 -9.47 -6.19
C SER A 72 -13.05 -8.39 -5.62
N PRO A 73 -12.58 -7.42 -6.44
CA PRO A 73 -11.72 -6.33 -5.97
C PRO A 73 -12.31 -5.46 -4.85
N ASN A 74 -13.64 -5.41 -4.73
CA ASN A 74 -14.35 -4.68 -3.68
C ASN A 74 -14.52 -5.47 -2.37
N GLY A 75 -14.01 -6.69 -2.28
CA GLY A 75 -14.08 -7.52 -1.08
C GLY A 75 -15.29 -8.45 -1.00
N LEU A 76 -16.11 -8.55 -2.06
CA LEU A 76 -17.16 -9.56 -2.13
C LEU A 76 -16.54 -10.95 -2.38
N VAL A 77 -16.76 -11.87 -1.44
CA VAL A 77 -16.31 -13.25 -1.52
C VAL A 77 -17.50 -14.15 -1.76
N THR A 78 -17.43 -15.04 -2.76
CA THR A 78 -18.48 -16.01 -3.09
C THR A 78 -17.93 -17.42 -3.02
N GLY A 79 -18.63 -18.32 -2.30
CA GLY A 79 -18.28 -19.73 -2.23
C GLY A 79 -18.59 -20.47 -3.53
N ARG A 80 -17.64 -21.24 -4.07
CA ARG A 80 -17.76 -21.99 -5.34
C ARG A 80 -17.88 -23.48 -5.13
N SER A 81 -17.04 -24.05 -4.27
CA SER A 81 -17.02 -25.46 -3.93
C SER A 81 -16.58 -25.65 -2.48
N PRO A 82 -16.93 -26.76 -1.82
CA PRO A 82 -16.45 -27.06 -0.47
C PRO A 82 -14.92 -27.05 -0.39
N GLY A 83 -14.38 -26.54 0.72
CA GLY A 83 -12.94 -26.43 0.94
C GLY A 83 -12.57 -25.21 1.77
N ASP A 84 -11.27 -24.95 1.91
CA ASP A 84 -10.76 -23.84 2.70
C ASP A 84 -10.07 -22.78 1.83
N ALA A 85 -10.27 -21.51 2.17
CA ALA A 85 -9.66 -20.37 1.51
C ALA A 85 -9.09 -19.36 2.52
N ILE A 86 -7.99 -18.70 2.15
CA ILE A 86 -7.36 -17.66 2.96
C ILE A 86 -7.37 -16.36 2.18
N ILE A 87 -7.91 -15.30 2.77
CA ILE A 87 -7.97 -13.97 2.17
C ILE A 87 -7.33 -12.96 3.10
N TYR A 88 -6.44 -12.15 2.57
CA TYR A 88 -5.85 -11.00 3.29
C TYR A 88 -6.56 -9.72 2.88
N ALA A 89 -7.01 -8.96 3.87
CA ALA A 89 -7.55 -7.62 3.69
C ALA A 89 -6.51 -6.60 4.16
N TYR A 90 -6.34 -5.54 3.39
CA TYR A 90 -5.40 -4.46 3.65
C TYR A 90 -6.14 -3.15 3.88
N LYS A 91 -5.56 -2.25 4.67
CA LYS A 91 -5.97 -0.85 4.79
C LYS A 91 -4.74 0.03 4.65
N ASN A 92 -4.78 1.00 3.74
CA ASN A 92 -3.66 1.91 3.48
C ASN A 92 -2.34 1.18 3.18
N GLY A 93 -2.39 0.07 2.45
CA GLY A 93 -1.22 -0.74 2.09
C GLY A 93 -0.73 -1.71 3.18
N SER A 94 -1.18 -1.56 4.42
CA SER A 94 -0.80 -2.44 5.53
C SER A 94 -1.80 -3.58 5.70
N LEU A 95 -1.30 -4.77 6.08
CA LEU A 95 -2.15 -5.92 6.38
C LEU A 95 -3.04 -5.57 7.58
N TYR A 96 -4.35 -5.58 7.36
CA TYR A 96 -5.35 -5.20 8.34
C TYR A 96 -6.01 -6.44 8.97
N TRP A 97 -6.32 -7.45 8.16
CA TRP A 97 -7.05 -8.64 8.61
C TRP A 97 -6.74 -9.89 7.79
N LYS A 98 -6.75 -11.06 8.43
CA LYS A 98 -6.69 -12.38 7.78
C LYS A 98 -8.02 -13.09 7.95
N HIS A 99 -8.64 -13.50 6.86
CA HIS A 99 -9.88 -14.26 6.84
C HIS A 99 -9.60 -15.71 6.42
N TYR A 100 -9.96 -16.64 7.29
CA TYR A 100 -9.98 -18.07 7.02
C TYR A 100 -11.44 -18.46 6.75
N ILE A 101 -11.75 -18.81 5.51
CA ILE A 101 -13.10 -19.15 5.09
C ILE A 101 -13.15 -20.63 4.79
N ARG A 102 -14.07 -21.33 5.45
CA ARG A 102 -14.43 -22.70 5.12
C ARG A 102 -15.73 -22.68 4.32
N VAL A 103 -15.68 -23.16 3.08
CA VAL A 103 -16.87 -23.34 2.27
C VAL A 103 -17.50 -24.69 2.56
N ILE A 104 -18.80 -24.70 2.86
CA ILE A 104 -19.62 -25.87 3.14
C ILE A 104 -20.83 -25.90 2.18
N ASP A 105 -21.47 -27.04 2.03
CA ASP A 105 -22.69 -27.20 1.22
C ASP A 105 -23.93 -26.51 1.84
#